data_AF-A0A3Q2KY14-F1
#
_entry.id   AF-A0A3Q2KY14-F1
#
_cell.length_a   1.000
_cell.length_b   1.000
_cell.length_c   1.000
_cell.angle_alpha   90.00
_cell.angle_beta   90.00
_cell.angle_gamma   90.00
#
_symmetry.space_group_name_H-M   'P 1'
#
loop_
_entity.id
_entity.type
_entity.pdbx_description
1 polymer ?
#
loop_
_entity_poly.entity_id
_entity_poly.type
_entity_poly.pdbx_seq_one_letter_code
_entity_poly.pdbx_strand_id
1 'polypeptide(L)'
;RGGAQARRRRGDTGGAGSRRGARPGAAGALGAAAAGAGRAGARAACTLSRRLGRLVPAAAAWAARRAALRHVHLRGARREQQRLRRGLPAAARHRPLEEAEAGQPPVQPDAGREEPAALREAGLIKTSPELAESCTWFPESYVIYPTNLKTPVAPAQNGIHPPIHNSRTDEREFFLASYNRKKEEGEGNVWIAKSSAGAKGEGILISSEATELLDFIDNQGQVHVIQKYLEHPLLLEPGHRKFDIRSWVLVDHLYNIYLYREGVLRTASEPYHADNFQDKTSHLTNHCIQKEYSKNYGKYEEGNEMFFEEFNQYLTSALNITLENSILLQIKHIIRSCLMSVEPAISTKHLPYQSFQLFGFDFMVDEELKVWLIEVNGAPACAQKLYAELCQGIVDIAIASVFPPPDVEQQPTQPAAFIKL
;
A
#
# COMPACT_ATOMS: atom_id res chain seq x y z
N ARG A 1 1.27 33.15 -69.89
CA ARG A 1 -0.02 33.81 -69.54
C ARG A 1 -0.08 33.77 -68.01
N GLY A 2 0.55 34.68 -67.25
CA GLY A 2 0.19 36.10 -67.07
C GLY A 2 -1.21 36.19 -66.48
N GLY A 3 -1.52 36.72 -65.31
CA GLY A 3 -0.79 37.49 -64.29
C GLY A 3 -1.83 38.27 -63.47
N ALA A 4 -1.57 38.43 -62.17
CA ALA A 4 -1.80 39.63 -61.37
C ALA A 4 -3.23 40.21 -61.13
N GLN A 5 -3.52 40.36 -59.82
CA GLN A 5 -3.77 41.63 -59.13
C GLN A 5 -5.14 42.36 -59.17
N ALA A 6 -5.65 42.58 -57.94
CA ALA A 6 -5.83 43.88 -57.27
C ALA A 6 -7.22 44.57 -57.24
N ARG A 7 -7.64 44.79 -55.98
CA ARG A 7 -7.98 46.07 -55.30
C ARG A 7 -9.26 46.87 -55.65
N ARG A 8 -9.93 47.20 -54.53
CA ARG A 8 -10.49 48.51 -54.08
C ARG A 8 -11.89 48.94 -54.55
N ARG A 9 -12.74 49.27 -53.57
CA ARG A 9 -13.34 50.61 -53.20
C ARG A 9 -14.35 50.39 -52.06
N ARG A 10 -14.23 50.96 -50.84
CA ARG A 10 -14.43 52.34 -50.31
C ARG A 10 -15.85 52.92 -50.45
N GLY A 11 -16.40 53.34 -49.30
CA GLY A 11 -17.48 54.32 -49.05
C GLY A 11 -17.97 54.13 -47.59
N ASP A 12 -17.53 54.92 -46.59
CA ASP A 12 -18.05 56.26 -46.16
C ASP A 12 -19.52 56.18 -45.66
N THR A 13 -20.03 56.81 -44.59
CA THR A 13 -19.59 57.79 -43.57
C THR A 13 -20.75 58.01 -42.55
N GLY A 14 -20.46 58.59 -41.38
CA GLY A 14 -21.41 59.40 -40.57
C GLY A 14 -22.07 58.68 -39.39
N GLY A 15 -22.17 59.23 -38.17
CA GLY A 15 -21.97 60.60 -37.70
C GLY A 15 -23.11 61.00 -36.74
N ALA A 16 -22.80 61.02 -35.44
CA ALA A 16 -23.34 61.86 -34.34
C ALA A 16 -24.85 62.20 -34.20
N GLY A 17 -25.38 61.96 -32.99
CA GLY A 17 -25.72 63.07 -32.09
C GLY A 17 -27.18 63.53 -31.92
N SER A 18 -27.82 63.01 -30.87
CA SER A 18 -28.62 63.73 -29.83
C SER A 18 -29.75 64.72 -30.23
N ARG A 19 -30.97 64.51 -29.67
CA ARG A 19 -31.62 65.47 -28.73
C ARG A 19 -32.90 64.93 -28.06
N ARG A 20 -32.85 65.01 -26.72
CA ARG A 20 -33.86 65.12 -25.62
C ARG A 20 -35.37 65.21 -25.94
N GLY A 21 -36.16 64.35 -25.25
CA GLY A 21 -36.86 64.71 -23.99
C GLY A 21 -38.39 64.85 -23.98
N ALA A 22 -39.09 63.94 -23.29
CA ALA A 22 -40.18 64.22 -22.32
C ALA A 22 -40.68 62.92 -21.62
N ARG A 23 -40.85 62.97 -20.29
CA ARG A 23 -41.45 61.98 -19.35
C ARG A 23 -42.98 62.26 -19.21
N PRO A 24 -43.85 61.46 -18.52
CA PRO A 24 -43.59 60.61 -17.33
C PRO A 24 -44.39 59.28 -17.20
N GLY A 25 -44.05 58.43 -16.22
CA GLY A 25 -45.00 57.41 -15.68
C GLY A 25 -44.39 56.14 -15.08
N ALA A 26 -44.51 56.01 -13.75
CA ALA A 26 -44.54 54.78 -12.94
C ALA A 26 -43.32 53.83 -12.92
N ALA A 27 -42.45 54.05 -11.93
CA ALA A 27 -41.60 53.03 -11.34
C ALA A 27 -42.40 52.16 -10.35
N GLY A 28 -42.20 50.85 -10.36
CA GLY A 28 -42.74 49.99 -9.31
C GLY A 28 -42.88 48.50 -9.68
N ALA A 29 -41.79 47.81 -10.00
CA ALA A 29 -41.62 46.36 -9.79
C ALA A 29 -40.29 45.89 -10.40
N LEU A 30 -39.18 45.99 -9.68
CA LEU A 30 -37.94 45.21 -9.93
C LEU A 30 -36.96 45.31 -8.75
N GLY A 31 -37.49 45.37 -7.52
CA GLY A 31 -36.72 45.52 -6.28
C GLY A 31 -36.78 44.33 -5.31
N ALA A 32 -37.47 43.23 -5.64
CA ALA A 32 -37.75 42.16 -4.66
C ALA A 32 -37.06 40.81 -4.93
N ALA A 33 -36.41 40.60 -6.08
CA ALA A 33 -35.81 39.29 -6.41
C ALA A 33 -34.31 39.17 -6.04
N ALA A 34 -33.60 40.27 -5.80
CA ALA A 34 -32.16 40.25 -5.52
C ALA A 34 -31.80 40.22 -4.01
N ALA A 35 -32.76 40.42 -3.11
CA ALA A 35 -32.53 40.42 -1.66
C ALA A 35 -32.78 39.07 -0.96
N GLY A 36 -33.38 38.10 -1.66
CA GLY A 36 -33.70 36.76 -1.12
C GLY A 36 -32.55 35.75 -1.21
N ALA A 37 -31.74 35.81 -2.27
CA ALA A 37 -30.65 34.86 -2.49
C ALA A 37 -29.42 35.07 -1.58
N GLY A 38 -29.15 36.33 -1.19
CA GLY A 38 -28.02 36.65 -0.31
C GLY A 38 -28.19 36.20 1.15
N ARG A 39 -29.44 36.14 1.65
CA ARG A 39 -29.72 35.71 3.05
C ARG A 39 -29.72 34.18 3.22
N ALA A 40 -30.05 33.42 2.18
CA ALA A 40 -30.00 31.96 2.20
C ALA A 40 -28.54 31.44 2.16
N GLY A 41 -27.68 32.04 1.32
CA GLY A 41 -26.26 31.71 1.25
C GLY A 41 -25.48 32.04 2.53
N ALA A 42 -25.79 33.17 3.17
CA ALA A 42 -25.15 33.56 4.43
C ALA A 42 -25.55 32.68 5.63
N ARG A 43 -26.79 32.17 5.68
CA ARG A 43 -27.23 31.23 6.72
C ARG A 43 -26.63 29.83 6.53
N ALA A 44 -26.47 29.36 5.29
CA ALA A 44 -25.82 28.08 4.98
C ALA A 44 -24.32 28.12 5.28
N ALA A 45 -23.62 29.21 4.93
CA ALA A 45 -22.20 29.38 5.25
C ALA A 45 -21.93 29.47 6.78
N CYS A 46 -22.82 30.13 7.53
CA CYS A 46 -22.69 30.25 8.99
C CYS A 46 -22.99 28.92 9.73
N THR A 47 -23.88 28.07 9.19
CA THR A 47 -24.13 26.72 9.73
C THR A 47 -23.04 25.72 9.37
N LEU A 48 -22.41 25.83 8.19
CA LEU A 48 -21.26 25.01 7.80
C LEU A 48 -20.01 25.37 8.63
N SER A 49 -19.77 26.66 8.86
CA SER A 49 -18.66 27.15 9.70
C SER A 49 -18.83 26.74 11.17
N ARG A 50 -20.06 26.75 11.71
CA ARG A 50 -20.36 26.23 13.06
C ARG A 50 -20.24 24.71 13.18
N ARG A 51 -20.44 23.94 12.11
CA ARG A 51 -20.22 22.46 12.09
C ARG A 51 -18.73 22.11 11.94
N LEU A 52 -17.98 22.84 11.11
CA LEU A 52 -16.53 22.70 10.98
C LEU A 52 -15.79 23.12 12.25
N GLY A 53 -16.23 24.20 12.93
CA GLY A 53 -15.66 24.63 14.22
C GLY A 53 -15.88 23.66 15.38
N ARG A 54 -16.79 22.69 15.27
CA ARG A 54 -17.00 21.60 16.25
C ARG A 54 -16.27 20.30 15.90
N LEU A 55 -15.87 20.10 14.63
CA LEU A 55 -15.14 18.90 14.18
C LEU A 55 -13.63 19.00 14.45
N VAL A 56 -13.05 20.20 14.36
CA VAL A 56 -11.62 20.43 14.62
C VAL A 56 -11.21 20.11 16.09
N PRO A 57 -11.99 20.50 17.12
CA PRO A 57 -11.69 20.11 18.51
C PRO A 57 -11.88 18.61 18.77
N ALA A 58 -12.81 17.94 18.08
CA ALA A 58 -13.09 16.52 18.26
C ALA A 58 -11.98 15.62 17.67
N ALA A 59 -11.42 15.99 16.51
CA ALA A 59 -10.28 15.30 15.91
C ALA A 59 -9.00 15.46 16.77
N ALA A 60 -8.76 16.66 17.30
CA ALA A 60 -7.64 16.91 18.22
C ALA A 60 -7.80 16.16 19.56
N ALA A 61 -9.01 16.11 20.12
CA ALA A 61 -9.31 15.35 21.33
C ALA A 61 -9.16 13.83 21.13
N TRP A 62 -9.49 13.32 19.95
CA TRP A 62 -9.30 11.91 19.60
C TRP A 62 -7.82 11.55 19.40
N ALA A 63 -7.04 12.41 18.74
CA ALA A 63 -5.59 12.25 18.62
C ALA A 63 -4.89 12.29 20.00
N ALA A 64 -5.30 13.19 20.89
CA ALA A 64 -4.79 13.28 22.25
C ALA A 64 -5.13 12.03 23.10
N ARG A 65 -6.36 11.49 22.97
CA ARG A 65 -6.76 10.22 23.63
C ARG A 65 -5.97 9.03 23.10
N ARG A 66 -5.70 8.98 21.79
CA ARG A 66 -4.89 7.92 21.16
C ARG A 66 -3.42 7.99 21.61
N ALA A 67 -2.86 9.19 21.76
CA ALA A 67 -1.52 9.40 22.31
C ALA A 67 -1.42 9.03 23.80
N ALA A 68 -2.45 9.37 24.60
CA ALA A 68 -2.52 9.01 26.01
C ALA A 68 -2.62 7.49 26.22
N LEU A 69 -3.41 6.78 25.40
CA LEU A 69 -3.51 5.31 25.42
C LEU A 69 -2.18 4.63 25.08
N ARG A 70 -1.43 5.15 24.09
CA ARG A 70 -0.07 4.68 23.78
C ARG A 70 0.90 4.88 24.95
N HIS A 71 0.80 6.00 25.67
CA HIS A 71 1.63 6.27 26.84
C HIS A 71 1.31 5.37 28.04
N VAL A 72 0.04 5.02 28.26
CA VAL A 72 -0.39 4.08 29.30
C VAL A 72 0.11 2.66 28.99
N HIS A 73 0.02 2.23 27.73
CA HIS A 73 0.51 0.91 27.29
C HIS A 73 2.04 0.78 27.45
N LEU A 74 2.80 1.82 27.08
CA LEU A 74 4.26 1.86 27.26
C LEU A 74 4.69 1.91 28.74
N ARG A 75 3.90 2.54 29.61
CA ARG A 75 4.15 2.54 31.07
C ARG A 75 3.82 1.19 31.71
N GLY A 76 2.79 0.49 31.24
CA GLY A 76 2.48 -0.88 31.65
C GLY A 76 3.61 -1.85 31.32
N ALA A 77 4.04 -1.86 30.06
CA ALA A 77 5.12 -2.72 29.57
C ALA A 77 6.46 -2.47 30.30
N ARG A 78 6.79 -1.22 30.64
CA ARG A 78 8.00 -0.89 31.43
C ARG A 78 7.92 -1.34 32.89
N ARG A 79 6.73 -1.31 33.51
CA ARG A 79 6.53 -1.80 34.89
C ARG A 79 6.63 -3.31 34.98
N GLU A 80 6.19 -4.02 33.94
CA GLU A 80 6.27 -5.48 33.84
C GLU A 80 7.71 -5.97 33.58
N GLN A 81 8.46 -5.30 32.70
CA GLN A 81 9.90 -5.53 32.54
C GLN A 81 10.72 -5.22 33.81
N GLN A 82 10.34 -4.21 34.60
CA GLN A 82 10.99 -3.91 35.89
C GLN A 82 10.67 -4.93 36.98
N ARG A 83 9.49 -5.55 36.98
CA ARG A 83 9.14 -6.65 37.89
C ARG A 83 9.94 -7.92 37.57
N LEU A 84 10.06 -8.26 36.29
CA LEU A 84 10.85 -9.42 35.83
C LEU A 84 12.35 -9.27 36.13
N ARG A 85 12.89 -8.04 36.17
CA ARG A 85 14.28 -7.77 36.53
C ARG A 85 14.60 -7.79 38.03
N ARG A 86 13.59 -7.73 38.90
CA ARG A 86 13.78 -7.71 40.38
C ARG A 86 13.68 -9.09 41.04
N GLY A 87 13.46 -10.16 40.27
CA GLY A 87 13.20 -11.51 40.79
C GLY A 87 14.37 -12.50 40.79
N LEU A 88 15.61 -12.07 40.52
CA LEU A 88 16.78 -12.97 40.49
C LEU A 88 17.70 -12.70 41.70
N PRO A 89 17.93 -13.67 42.60
CA PRO A 89 18.89 -13.51 43.67
C PRO A 89 20.32 -13.68 43.15
N ALA A 90 21.21 -12.78 43.59
CA ALA A 90 22.63 -12.80 43.29
C ALA A 90 23.39 -13.53 44.42
N ALA A 91 24.12 -14.60 44.11
CA ALA A 91 25.25 -15.06 44.90
C ALA A 91 26.16 -16.00 44.10
N ALA A 92 27.39 -15.54 43.81
CA ALA A 92 28.61 -16.35 43.92
C ALA A 92 29.84 -15.49 43.60
N ARG A 93 30.64 -15.16 44.62
CA ARG A 93 32.07 -14.82 44.48
C ARG A 93 32.87 -15.72 45.43
N HIS A 94 33.72 -16.56 44.81
CA HIS A 94 35.00 -17.17 45.23
C HIS A 94 35.36 -17.59 46.68
N ARG A 95 35.92 -18.83 46.72
CA ARG A 95 36.97 -19.47 47.57
C ARG A 95 36.57 -20.18 48.88
N PRO A 96 37.36 -21.16 49.40
CA PRO A 96 38.01 -22.34 48.76
C PRO A 96 37.93 -23.65 49.61
N LEU A 97 38.42 -24.79 49.06
CA LEU A 97 38.96 -26.02 49.72
C LEU A 97 38.09 -26.81 50.74
N GLU A 98 37.78 -28.08 50.44
CA GLU A 98 38.32 -29.28 51.14
C GLU A 98 37.66 -30.58 50.64
N GLU A 99 38.45 -31.66 50.72
CA GLU A 99 38.15 -33.05 50.34
C GLU A 99 37.10 -33.70 51.26
N ALA A 100 36.27 -34.59 50.72
CA ALA A 100 35.87 -35.84 51.39
C ALA A 100 35.03 -36.73 50.44
N GLU A 101 35.35 -38.02 50.48
CA GLU A 101 34.82 -39.13 49.72
C GLU A 101 33.33 -39.44 49.95
N ALA A 102 32.73 -40.13 48.97
CA ALA A 102 32.03 -41.42 49.11
C ALA A 102 30.65 -41.50 48.42
N GLY A 103 30.51 -42.53 47.56
CA GLY A 103 29.27 -43.30 47.42
C GLY A 103 28.39 -43.03 46.19
N GLN A 104 28.62 -43.78 45.11
CA GLN A 104 27.53 -44.24 44.22
C GLN A 104 26.69 -45.31 44.95
N PRO A 105 25.37 -45.46 44.68
CA PRO A 105 24.88 -46.25 43.52
C PRO A 105 23.45 -45.83 43.03
N PRO A 106 22.72 -46.63 42.22
CA PRO A 106 23.02 -47.14 40.88
C PRO A 106 22.01 -46.65 39.81
N VAL A 107 22.35 -46.95 38.56
CA VAL A 107 21.57 -46.74 37.32
C VAL A 107 20.49 -47.83 37.17
N GLN A 108 19.28 -47.46 36.69
CA GLN A 108 18.42 -48.25 35.78
C GLN A 108 17.19 -47.42 35.27
N PRO A 109 16.49 -47.82 34.19
CA PRO A 109 16.63 -47.16 32.89
C PRO A 109 15.35 -46.54 32.31
N ASP A 110 15.59 -45.66 31.33
CA ASP A 110 14.83 -45.36 30.10
C ASP A 110 13.28 -45.41 30.09
N ALA A 111 12.68 -44.25 29.80
CA ALA A 111 11.41 -44.14 29.11
C ALA A 111 11.36 -42.80 28.34
N GLY A 112 11.74 -42.87 27.06
CA GLY A 112 11.24 -42.07 25.95
C GLY A 112 10.91 -40.60 26.22
N ARG A 113 11.89 -39.72 25.99
CA ARG A 113 11.61 -38.33 25.64
C ARG A 113 11.73 -38.17 24.13
N GLU A 114 10.58 -38.02 23.48
CA GLU A 114 10.51 -37.40 22.16
C GLU A 114 11.15 -36.01 22.22
N GLU A 115 12.10 -35.75 21.31
CA GLU A 115 12.65 -34.41 21.10
C GLU A 115 11.52 -33.43 20.72
N PRO A 116 11.51 -32.21 21.27
CA PRO A 116 10.61 -31.19 20.76
C PRO A 116 11.02 -30.79 19.35
N ALA A 117 10.08 -30.96 18.41
CA ALA A 117 10.17 -30.52 17.04
C ALA A 117 10.78 -29.11 16.96
N ALA A 118 11.92 -29.01 16.28
CA ALA A 118 12.61 -27.78 16.02
C ALA A 118 11.63 -26.74 15.44
N LEU A 119 11.48 -25.63 16.16
CA LEU A 119 10.90 -24.39 15.65
C LEU A 119 11.62 -24.03 14.35
N ARG A 120 10.97 -24.30 13.21
CA ARG A 120 11.41 -23.77 11.91
C ARG A 120 11.25 -22.26 11.98
N GLU A 121 12.39 -21.59 12.15
CA GLU A 121 12.50 -20.14 12.21
C GLU A 121 11.94 -19.52 10.92
N ALA A 122 10.97 -18.63 11.06
CA ALA A 122 10.49 -17.79 9.96
C ALA A 122 11.60 -16.76 9.62
N GLY A 123 12.52 -17.15 8.73
CA GLY A 123 13.52 -16.24 8.17
C GLY A 123 12.85 -15.18 7.30
N LEU A 124 13.29 -13.92 7.43
CA LEU A 124 13.02 -12.91 6.41
C LEU A 124 13.53 -13.45 5.07
N ILE A 125 12.69 -13.38 4.02
CA ILE A 125 13.15 -13.61 2.64
C ILE A 125 14.19 -12.55 2.34
N LYS A 126 15.47 -12.94 2.39
CA LYS A 126 16.58 -12.18 1.84
C LYS A 126 16.63 -12.50 0.36
N THR A 127 16.71 -11.48 -0.49
CA THR A 127 17.11 -11.61 -1.90
C THR A 127 18.64 -11.77 -1.98
N SER A 128 19.23 -12.55 -1.08
CA SER A 128 20.61 -12.99 -1.21
C SER A 128 20.64 -14.04 -2.33
N PRO A 129 21.61 -13.97 -3.27
CA PRO A 129 21.78 -14.97 -4.32
C PRO A 129 21.86 -16.43 -3.82
N GLU A 130 22.16 -16.61 -2.53
CA GLU A 130 22.36 -17.90 -1.87
C GLU A 130 21.07 -18.56 -1.36
N LEU A 131 19.93 -17.84 -1.40
CA LEU A 131 18.61 -18.30 -0.90
C LEU A 131 17.56 -18.48 -2.01
N ALA A 132 17.99 -18.53 -3.27
CA ALA A 132 17.14 -18.62 -4.45
C ALA A 132 16.42 -19.98 -4.59
N GLU A 133 15.47 -20.26 -3.71
CA GLU A 133 14.17 -20.72 -4.21
C GLU A 133 13.48 -19.46 -4.74
N SER A 134 13.78 -19.11 -6.00
CA SER A 134 13.48 -17.80 -6.58
C SER A 134 11.97 -17.53 -6.57
N CYS A 135 11.52 -16.66 -5.67
CA CYS A 135 10.15 -16.13 -5.73
C CYS A 135 9.94 -15.48 -7.10
N THR A 136 9.07 -16.06 -7.93
CA THR A 136 8.90 -15.66 -9.34
C THR A 136 7.90 -14.51 -9.53
N TRP A 137 7.13 -14.17 -8.50
CA TRP A 137 5.98 -13.25 -8.54
C TRP A 137 6.20 -11.98 -7.71
N PHE A 138 7.41 -11.78 -7.16
CA PHE A 138 7.81 -10.53 -6.51
C PHE A 138 8.98 -9.93 -7.29
N PRO A 139 8.90 -8.65 -7.70
CA PRO A 139 10.00 -8.03 -8.44
C PRO A 139 11.29 -8.02 -7.64
N GLU A 140 12.42 -8.23 -8.31
CA GLU A 140 13.76 -8.16 -7.72
C GLU A 140 13.91 -6.87 -6.91
N SER A 141 14.30 -6.99 -5.64
CA SER A 141 14.25 -5.91 -4.66
C SER A 141 15.43 -5.95 -3.70
N TYR A 142 15.88 -4.78 -3.28
CA TYR A 142 17.00 -4.57 -2.36
C TYR A 142 16.68 -3.49 -1.33
N VAL A 143 16.99 -3.74 -0.07
CA VAL A 143 16.83 -2.80 1.04
C VAL A 143 18.06 -1.92 1.17
N ILE A 144 17.90 -0.61 0.99
CA ILE A 144 18.99 0.37 1.03
C ILE A 144 18.82 1.31 2.22
N TYR A 145 19.89 1.48 2.99
CA TYR A 145 19.94 2.45 4.08
C TYR A 145 20.63 3.73 3.59
N PRO A 146 20.09 4.91 3.94
CA PRO A 146 20.82 6.16 3.77
C PRO A 146 22.16 6.12 4.51
N THR A 147 23.25 6.50 3.84
CA THR A 147 24.61 6.50 4.39
C THR A 147 24.81 7.44 5.60
N ASN A 148 23.95 8.45 5.75
CA ASN A 148 23.93 9.36 6.88
C ASN A 148 23.42 8.70 8.18
N LEU A 149 22.71 7.58 8.09
CA LEU A 149 22.36 6.73 9.23
C LEU A 149 23.58 5.86 9.51
N LYS A 150 24.16 5.94 10.71
CA LYS A 150 25.24 5.06 11.18
C LYS A 150 24.78 3.60 11.13
N THR A 151 24.86 2.98 9.97
CA THR A 151 24.37 1.62 9.69
C THR A 151 25.57 0.77 9.29
N PRO A 152 25.75 -0.43 9.87
CA PRO A 152 26.80 -1.34 9.44
C PRO A 152 26.55 -1.79 7.98
N VAL A 153 27.50 -1.53 7.09
CA VAL A 153 27.51 -2.06 5.72
C VAL A 153 27.90 -3.54 5.78
N ALA A 154 27.17 -4.42 5.10
CA ALA A 154 27.57 -5.82 4.96
C ALA A 154 28.72 -5.92 3.96
N PRO A 155 29.84 -6.60 4.28
CA PRO A 155 30.92 -6.79 3.32
C PRO A 155 30.54 -7.86 2.29
N ALA A 156 30.64 -7.56 1.00
CA ALA A 156 30.68 -8.57 -0.05
C ALA A 156 32.06 -9.26 -0.04
N GLN A 157 32.12 -10.54 0.36
CA GLN A 157 33.26 -11.39 -0.01
C GLN A 157 32.96 -12.90 0.12
N ASN A 158 33.49 -13.61 -0.88
CA ASN A 158 33.36 -15.04 -1.15
C ASN A 158 33.63 -15.92 0.07
N GLY A 159 32.61 -16.70 0.46
CA GLY A 159 32.75 -17.93 1.23
C GLY A 159 33.49 -17.82 2.57
N ILE A 160 32.74 -17.63 3.66
CA ILE A 160 32.84 -18.29 4.97
C ILE A 160 31.74 -17.70 5.87
N HIS A 161 31.02 -18.57 6.58
CA HIS A 161 29.77 -18.31 7.30
C HIS A 161 29.72 -17.01 8.14
N PRO A 162 28.59 -16.28 8.13
CA PRO A 162 28.36 -15.22 9.10
C PRO A 162 28.07 -15.81 10.50
N PRO A 163 28.71 -15.30 11.56
CA PRO A 163 28.34 -15.64 12.93
C PRO A 163 26.93 -15.10 13.22
N ILE A 164 26.18 -15.89 13.97
CA ILE A 164 24.75 -15.75 14.27
C ILE A 164 24.38 -14.39 14.90
N HIS A 165 23.18 -13.93 14.55
CA HIS A 165 22.28 -12.96 15.22
C HIS A 165 22.49 -11.44 15.02
N ASN A 166 21.74 -10.95 14.03
CA ASN A 166 21.02 -9.66 13.97
C ASN A 166 21.78 -8.40 13.54
N SER A 167 21.67 -8.03 12.27
CA SER A 167 21.57 -6.62 11.86
C SER A 167 20.86 -6.50 10.52
N ARG A 168 20.03 -5.48 10.39
CA ARG A 168 19.48 -5.05 9.11
C ARG A 168 20.65 -4.58 8.25
N THR A 169 21.08 -5.43 7.33
CA THR A 169 22.23 -5.15 6.46
C THR A 169 21.75 -4.37 5.25
N ASP A 170 22.46 -3.28 4.95
CA ASP A 170 22.30 -2.56 3.68
C ASP A 170 22.68 -3.48 2.52
N GLU A 171 21.83 -3.55 1.50
CA GLU A 171 21.99 -4.42 0.33
C GLU A 171 22.54 -3.67 -0.91
N ARG A 172 23.12 -2.47 -0.72
CA ARG A 172 23.68 -1.63 -1.81
C ARG A 172 24.66 -2.36 -2.70
N GLU A 173 25.56 -3.16 -2.14
CA GLU A 173 26.54 -3.92 -2.94
C GLU A 173 25.86 -5.00 -3.81
N PHE A 174 24.83 -5.68 -3.28
CA PHE A 174 24.05 -6.65 -4.04
C PHE A 174 23.24 -5.99 -5.16
N PHE A 175 22.62 -4.84 -4.88
CA PHE A 175 21.94 -4.03 -5.89
C PHE A 175 22.89 -3.65 -7.03
N LEU A 176 24.06 -3.07 -6.70
CA LEU A 176 25.04 -2.65 -7.72
C LEU A 176 25.57 -3.83 -8.53
N ALA A 177 25.79 -4.99 -7.91
CA ALA A 177 26.20 -6.20 -8.62
C ALA A 177 25.13 -6.66 -9.64
N SER A 178 23.86 -6.69 -9.24
CA SER A 178 22.76 -7.07 -10.15
C SER A 178 22.54 -6.03 -11.25
N TYR A 179 22.57 -4.74 -10.90
CA TYR A 179 22.45 -3.63 -11.83
C TYR A 179 23.55 -3.66 -12.91
N ASN A 180 24.81 -3.88 -12.52
CA ASN A 180 25.93 -3.94 -13.47
C ASN A 180 25.82 -5.16 -14.39
N ARG A 181 25.45 -6.33 -13.85
CA ARG A 181 25.22 -7.54 -14.64
C ARG A 181 24.16 -7.30 -15.73
N LYS A 182 23.00 -6.73 -15.36
CA LYS A 182 21.93 -6.41 -16.32
C LYS A 182 22.37 -5.41 -17.39
N LYS A 183 23.19 -4.42 -17.01
CA LYS A 183 23.77 -3.46 -17.94
C LYS A 183 24.71 -4.11 -18.94
N GLU A 184 25.54 -5.05 -18.50
CA GLU A 184 26.47 -5.80 -19.35
C GLU A 184 25.74 -6.77 -20.30
N GLU A 185 24.66 -7.38 -19.83
CA GLU A 185 23.80 -8.29 -20.62
C GLU A 185 22.88 -7.56 -21.60
N GLY A 186 22.77 -6.22 -21.52
CA GLY A 186 21.91 -5.41 -22.38
C GLY A 186 20.42 -5.52 -22.05
N GLU A 187 20.08 -5.94 -20.83
CA GLU A 187 18.69 -5.99 -20.35
C GLU A 187 18.14 -4.60 -19.99
N GLY A 188 16.81 -4.46 -19.98
CA GLY A 188 16.13 -3.28 -19.43
C GLY A 188 16.51 -3.06 -17.96
N ASN A 189 17.03 -1.87 -17.66
CA ASN A 189 17.70 -1.58 -16.38
C ASN A 189 17.05 -0.42 -15.61
N VAL A 190 15.72 -0.29 -15.72
CA VAL A 190 14.95 0.73 -14.98
C VAL A 190 14.54 0.19 -13.61
N TRP A 191 14.69 1.02 -12.58
CA TRP A 191 14.37 0.69 -11.18
C TRP A 191 13.55 1.80 -10.52
N ILE A 192 12.86 1.45 -9.45
CA ILE A 192 12.05 2.35 -8.62
C ILE A 192 12.54 2.33 -7.17
N ALA A 193 12.89 3.49 -6.64
CA ALA A 193 13.18 3.69 -5.22
C ALA A 193 11.92 4.18 -4.50
N LYS A 194 11.53 3.49 -3.42
CA LYS A 194 10.35 3.81 -2.60
C LYS A 194 10.59 3.51 -1.13
N SER A 195 9.92 4.24 -0.22
CA SER A 195 9.94 3.96 1.23
C SER A 195 8.55 3.75 1.79
N SER A 196 8.44 3.02 2.91
CA SER A 196 7.17 2.83 3.62
C SER A 196 6.62 4.13 4.24
N ALA A 197 7.44 5.17 4.35
CA ALA A 197 7.04 6.48 4.86
C ALA A 197 6.50 7.42 3.78
N GLY A 198 6.67 7.07 2.50
CA GLY A 198 6.22 7.86 1.35
C GLY A 198 4.70 7.89 1.23
N ALA A 199 4.05 8.82 1.92
CA ALA A 199 2.63 9.05 1.74
C ALA A 199 2.37 9.80 0.42
N LYS A 200 1.29 9.45 -0.26
CA LYS A 200 0.73 10.16 -1.42
C LYS A 200 1.61 10.24 -2.70
N GLY A 201 2.64 9.42 -2.84
CA GLY A 201 3.52 9.44 -4.01
C GLY A 201 4.75 10.33 -3.89
N GLU A 202 4.86 11.06 -2.78
CA GLU A 202 6.10 11.71 -2.37
C GLU A 202 7.11 10.65 -1.93
N GLY A 203 8.39 10.85 -2.26
CA GLY A 203 9.43 9.88 -1.91
C GLY A 203 9.54 8.68 -2.86
N ILE A 204 9.09 8.84 -4.11
CA ILE A 204 9.28 7.87 -5.19
C ILE A 204 10.14 8.48 -6.31
N LEU A 205 11.17 7.73 -6.72
CA LEU A 205 11.99 8.00 -7.89
C LEU A 205 12.03 6.78 -8.79
N ILE A 206 11.82 6.96 -10.09
CA ILE A 206 12.02 5.94 -11.12
C ILE A 206 13.18 6.44 -11.98
N SER A 207 14.22 5.61 -12.15
CA SER A 207 15.39 5.96 -12.94
C SER A 207 16.07 4.71 -13.50
N SER A 208 16.74 4.88 -14.63
CA SER A 208 17.68 3.91 -15.19
C SER A 208 19.09 4.06 -14.65
N GLU A 209 19.39 5.12 -13.89
CA GLU A 209 20.72 5.39 -13.35
C GLU A 209 20.82 5.03 -11.87
N ALA A 210 21.66 4.03 -11.56
CA ALA A 210 21.88 3.59 -10.18
C ALA A 210 22.37 4.72 -9.25
N THR A 211 23.20 5.63 -9.75
CA THR A 211 23.71 6.78 -8.99
C THR A 211 22.59 7.71 -8.56
N GLU A 212 21.64 8.02 -9.45
CA GLU A 212 20.50 8.89 -9.14
C GLU A 212 19.61 8.28 -8.04
N LEU A 213 19.38 6.96 -8.10
CA LEU A 213 18.60 6.23 -7.09
C LEU A 213 19.27 6.23 -5.73
N LEU A 214 20.58 5.96 -5.70
CA LEU A 214 21.35 5.91 -4.45
C LEU A 214 21.48 7.30 -3.83
N ASP A 215 21.79 8.33 -4.63
CA ASP A 215 21.85 9.72 -4.17
C ASP A 215 20.48 10.19 -3.68
N PHE A 216 19.41 9.82 -4.38
CA PHE A 216 18.05 10.11 -3.93
C PHE A 216 17.78 9.54 -2.54
N ILE A 217 18.18 8.30 -2.27
CA ILE A 217 18.01 7.61 -0.98
C ILE A 217 18.91 8.21 0.10
N ASP A 218 20.18 8.51 -0.21
CA ASP A 218 21.14 9.07 0.74
C ASP A 218 20.75 10.46 1.24
N ASN A 219 20.01 11.20 0.43
CA ASN A 219 19.41 12.48 0.80
C ASN A 219 18.12 12.33 1.65
N GLN A 220 17.69 11.10 1.94
CA GLN A 220 16.55 10.82 2.81
C GLN A 220 16.99 10.47 4.24
N GLY A 221 16.05 10.52 5.18
CA GLY A 221 16.26 10.15 6.59
C GLY A 221 15.75 8.75 6.95
N GLN A 222 15.35 7.95 5.97
CA GLN A 222 14.67 6.67 6.18
C GLN A 222 15.09 5.60 5.18
N VAL A 223 14.89 4.34 5.57
CA VAL A 223 15.16 3.15 4.75
C VAL A 223 14.29 3.14 3.50
N HIS A 224 14.87 2.74 2.37
CA HIS A 224 14.18 2.57 1.10
C HIS A 224 14.34 1.14 0.59
N VAL A 225 13.48 0.79 -0.37
CA VAL A 225 13.66 -0.37 -1.23
C VAL A 225 13.93 0.16 -2.64
N ILE A 226 15.00 -0.32 -3.27
CA ILE A 226 15.16 -0.26 -4.72
C ILE A 226 14.58 -1.55 -5.29
N GLN A 227 13.60 -1.43 -6.17
CA GLN A 227 12.89 -2.54 -6.78
C GLN A 227 12.94 -2.43 -8.30
N LYS A 228 13.06 -3.55 -9.00
CA LYS A 228 13.05 -3.57 -10.47
C LYS A 228 11.73 -2.97 -10.95
N TYR A 229 11.81 -1.94 -11.80
CA TYR A 229 10.63 -1.33 -12.38
C TYR A 229 10.08 -2.25 -13.48
N LEU A 230 8.77 -2.43 -13.49
CA LEU A 230 8.08 -3.22 -14.50
C LEU A 230 7.92 -2.37 -15.76
N GLU A 231 8.85 -2.51 -16.70
CA GLU A 231 8.96 -1.68 -17.92
C GLU A 231 7.86 -1.99 -18.95
N HIS A 232 7.35 -3.23 -18.95
CA HIS A 232 6.34 -3.75 -19.87
C HIS A 232 5.03 -4.13 -19.14
N PRO A 233 4.30 -3.16 -18.57
CA PRO A 233 3.00 -3.43 -17.95
C PRO A 233 1.96 -3.83 -18.99
N LEU A 234 0.94 -4.59 -18.57
CA LEU A 234 -0.31 -4.67 -19.33
C LEU A 234 -0.95 -3.27 -19.36
N LEU A 235 -1.30 -2.82 -20.56
CA LEU A 235 -1.87 -1.49 -20.79
C LEU A 235 -3.34 -1.60 -21.19
N LEU A 236 -4.18 -0.76 -20.59
CA LEU A 236 -5.59 -0.65 -20.93
C LEU A 236 -5.77 0.20 -22.19
N GLU A 237 -6.58 -0.29 -23.10
CA GLU A 237 -7.04 0.43 -24.28
C GLU A 237 -8.54 0.76 -24.20
N PRO A 238 -8.99 1.93 -24.68
CA PRO A 238 -8.20 2.97 -25.33
C PRO A 238 -7.37 3.81 -24.35
N GLY A 239 -6.25 4.36 -24.82
CA GLY A 239 -5.48 5.39 -24.12
C GLY A 239 -4.11 4.93 -23.65
N HIS A 240 -3.75 3.67 -23.88
CA HIS A 240 -2.43 3.11 -23.59
C HIS A 240 -2.00 3.29 -22.12
N ARG A 241 -2.87 2.88 -21.18
CA ARG A 241 -2.80 3.31 -19.76
C ARG A 241 -2.35 2.22 -18.81
N LYS A 242 -1.45 2.56 -17.89
CA LYS A 242 -1.02 1.69 -16.79
C LYS A 242 -2.12 1.58 -15.72
N PHE A 243 -2.17 0.46 -15.02
CA PHE A 243 -3.02 0.28 -13.84
C PHE A 243 -2.34 -0.66 -12.85
N ASP A 244 -2.82 -0.64 -11.61
CA ASP A 244 -2.55 -1.68 -10.61
C ASP A 244 -3.88 -2.27 -10.11
N ILE A 245 -3.83 -3.46 -9.51
CA ILE A 245 -4.99 -4.13 -8.92
C ILE A 245 -4.89 -4.11 -7.39
N ARG A 246 -5.93 -3.61 -6.73
CA ARG A 246 -6.15 -3.73 -5.28
C ARG A 246 -7.12 -4.87 -5.00
N SER A 247 -6.68 -5.82 -4.17
CA SER A 247 -7.52 -6.87 -3.58
C SER A 247 -7.60 -6.71 -2.07
N TRP A 248 -8.79 -6.89 -1.48
CA TRP A 248 -8.97 -6.89 -0.03
C TRP A 248 -9.00 -8.32 0.51
N VAL A 249 -8.20 -8.58 1.54
CA VAL A 249 -8.06 -9.90 2.15
C VAL A 249 -8.30 -9.80 3.65
N LEU A 250 -9.28 -10.54 4.15
CA LEU A 250 -9.57 -10.66 5.57
C LEU A 250 -8.96 -11.96 6.11
N VAL A 251 -8.17 -11.87 7.16
CA VAL A 251 -7.71 -13.02 7.95
C VAL A 251 -8.42 -13.00 9.28
N ASP A 252 -9.16 -14.07 9.60
CA ASP A 252 -9.91 -14.19 10.85
C ASP A 252 -9.07 -14.74 12.02
N HIS A 253 -9.70 -14.86 13.19
CA HIS A 253 -9.08 -15.38 14.42
C HIS A 253 -8.63 -16.85 14.36
N LEU A 254 -9.14 -17.62 13.40
CA LEU A 254 -8.74 -19.01 13.16
C LEU A 254 -7.70 -19.11 12.05
N TYR A 255 -7.20 -17.97 11.56
CA TYR A 255 -6.30 -17.88 10.42
C TYR A 255 -6.93 -18.30 9.08
N ASN A 256 -8.26 -18.33 8.98
CA ASN A 256 -8.89 -18.51 7.68
C ASN A 256 -8.66 -17.26 6.83
N ILE A 257 -8.24 -17.47 5.58
CA ILE A 257 -7.94 -16.41 4.62
C ILE A 257 -9.16 -16.23 3.70
N TYR A 258 -9.71 -15.02 3.64
CA TYR A 258 -10.85 -14.68 2.80
C TYR A 258 -10.50 -13.54 1.85
N LEU A 259 -10.51 -13.83 0.55
CA LEU A 259 -10.40 -12.83 -0.50
C LEU A 259 -11.79 -12.24 -0.78
N TYR A 260 -11.94 -10.93 -0.68
CA TYR A 260 -13.16 -10.25 -1.10
C TYR A 260 -13.34 -10.37 -2.62
N ARG A 261 -14.56 -10.70 -3.08
CA ARG A 261 -14.83 -11.00 -4.50
C ARG A 261 -14.61 -9.81 -5.41
N GLU A 262 -14.90 -8.62 -4.92
CA GLU A 262 -14.67 -7.38 -5.65
C GLU A 262 -13.24 -6.89 -5.41
N GLY A 263 -12.56 -6.54 -6.50
CA GLY A 263 -11.34 -5.76 -6.49
C GLY A 263 -11.51 -4.50 -7.33
N VAL A 264 -10.52 -3.62 -7.24
CA VAL A 264 -10.50 -2.37 -8.01
C VAL A 264 -9.16 -2.24 -8.72
N LEU A 265 -9.22 -1.90 -9.99
CA LEU A 265 -8.09 -1.41 -10.75
C LEU A 265 -7.99 0.08 -10.50
N ARG A 266 -6.83 0.53 -10.01
CA ARG A 266 -6.49 1.95 -9.92
C ARG A 266 -5.73 2.31 -11.19
N THR A 267 -6.34 3.12 -12.03
CA THR A 267 -5.83 3.39 -13.37
C THR A 267 -5.07 4.71 -13.44
N ALA A 268 -4.03 4.76 -14.26
CA ALA A 268 -3.50 6.02 -14.75
C ALA A 268 -4.45 6.56 -15.83
N SER A 269 -4.60 7.88 -15.89
CA SER A 269 -5.39 8.55 -16.94
C SER A 269 -4.56 9.19 -18.05
N GLU A 270 -3.23 9.19 -17.91
CA GLU A 270 -2.29 9.59 -18.97
C GLU A 270 -1.72 8.36 -19.71
N PRO A 271 -1.38 8.49 -21.01
CA PRO A 271 -0.72 7.43 -21.76
C PRO A 271 0.63 7.05 -21.14
N TYR A 272 0.94 5.76 -21.14
CA TYR A 272 2.21 5.22 -20.67
C TYR A 272 3.33 5.54 -21.67
N HIS A 273 4.46 6.04 -21.15
CA HIS A 273 5.64 6.39 -21.94
C HIS A 273 6.87 5.70 -21.34
N ALA A 274 7.36 4.65 -21.98
CA ALA A 274 8.47 3.84 -21.47
C ALA A 274 9.82 4.60 -21.43
N ASP A 275 9.92 5.74 -22.11
CA ASP A 275 11.13 6.55 -22.27
C ASP A 275 11.10 7.87 -21.48
N ASN A 276 10.03 8.16 -20.74
CA ASN A 276 9.86 9.43 -20.02
C ASN A 276 9.43 9.25 -18.55
N PHE A 277 10.40 8.93 -17.69
CA PHE A 277 10.17 8.75 -16.25
C PHE A 277 10.01 10.04 -15.45
N GLN A 278 10.18 11.22 -16.08
CA GLN A 278 9.98 12.52 -15.42
C GLN A 278 8.49 12.80 -15.20
N ASP A 279 7.63 12.36 -16.12
CA ASP A 279 6.19 12.42 -15.94
C ASP A 279 5.69 11.27 -15.06
N LYS A 280 5.63 11.50 -13.75
CA LYS A 280 5.17 10.50 -12.79
C LYS A 280 3.71 10.08 -13.00
N THR A 281 2.88 10.86 -13.70
CA THR A 281 1.43 10.60 -13.81
C THR A 281 1.09 9.46 -14.78
N SER A 282 1.97 9.13 -15.73
CA SER A 282 1.83 7.94 -16.58
C SER A 282 2.31 6.66 -15.86
N HIS A 283 3.20 6.81 -14.88
CA HIS A 283 3.90 5.70 -14.23
C HIS A 283 3.35 5.31 -12.85
N LEU A 284 2.72 6.25 -12.13
CA LEU A 284 2.21 6.05 -10.77
C LEU A 284 0.69 6.12 -10.73
N THR A 285 0.06 5.00 -10.37
CA THR A 285 -1.40 4.79 -10.38
C THR A 285 -2.08 5.19 -9.07
N ASN A 286 -1.33 5.75 -8.11
CA ASN A 286 -1.90 6.20 -6.85
C ASN A 286 -3.01 7.24 -7.10
N HIS A 287 -4.22 6.96 -6.61
CA HIS A 287 -5.40 7.81 -6.79
C HIS A 287 -5.14 9.29 -6.42
N CYS A 288 -4.36 9.57 -5.35
CA CYS A 288 -4.02 10.95 -4.98
C CYS A 288 -3.16 11.67 -6.03
N ILE A 289 -2.18 10.99 -6.64
CA ILE A 289 -1.32 11.54 -7.69
C ILE A 289 -2.16 11.80 -8.94
N GLN A 290 -2.97 10.83 -9.35
CA GLN A 290 -3.84 10.95 -10.51
C GLN A 290 -4.80 12.12 -10.36
N LYS A 291 -5.48 12.22 -9.21
CA LYS A 291 -6.43 13.29 -8.93
C LYS A 291 -5.79 14.68 -8.85
N GLU A 292 -4.55 14.77 -8.39
CA GLU A 292 -3.86 16.05 -8.20
C GLU A 292 -3.17 16.54 -9.47
N TYR A 293 -2.55 15.64 -10.23
CA TYR A 293 -1.62 16.00 -11.31
C TYR A 293 -2.09 15.59 -12.72
N SER A 294 -2.92 14.55 -12.88
CA SER A 294 -3.40 14.17 -14.21
C SER A 294 -4.49 15.13 -14.69
N LYS A 295 -4.36 15.57 -15.95
CA LYS A 295 -5.37 16.42 -16.61
C LYS A 295 -6.55 15.61 -17.10
N ASN A 296 -6.37 14.31 -17.28
CA ASN A 296 -7.35 13.37 -17.79
C ASN A 296 -8.05 12.54 -16.69
N TYR A 297 -7.89 12.92 -15.41
CA TYR A 297 -8.52 12.21 -14.30
C TYR A 297 -10.04 12.07 -14.47
N GLY A 298 -10.56 10.86 -14.36
CA GLY A 298 -11.97 10.53 -14.54
C GLY A 298 -12.44 10.47 -15.99
N LYS A 299 -11.53 10.53 -16.97
CA LYS A 299 -11.90 10.56 -18.41
C LYS A 299 -12.50 9.25 -18.92
N TYR A 300 -11.99 8.11 -18.45
CA TYR A 300 -12.36 6.79 -18.96
C TYR A 300 -13.33 6.07 -18.03
N GLU A 301 -13.04 6.10 -16.73
CA GLU A 301 -13.87 5.54 -15.66
C GLU A 301 -13.96 6.53 -14.49
N GLU A 302 -15.05 6.48 -13.73
CA GLU A 302 -15.26 7.40 -12.61
C GLU A 302 -14.14 7.24 -11.57
N GLY A 303 -13.46 8.35 -11.27
CA GLY A 303 -12.42 8.37 -10.25
C GLY A 303 -11.17 7.54 -10.56
N ASN A 304 -10.95 7.14 -11.82
CA ASN A 304 -9.89 6.21 -12.20
C ASN A 304 -9.98 4.85 -11.47
N GLU A 305 -11.21 4.41 -11.20
CA GLU A 305 -11.51 3.13 -10.54
C GLU A 305 -12.31 2.24 -11.51
N MET A 306 -11.65 1.25 -12.10
CA MET A 306 -12.30 0.21 -12.91
C MET A 306 -12.48 -1.04 -12.06
N PHE A 307 -13.65 -1.67 -12.11
CA PHE A 307 -13.97 -2.81 -11.23
C PHE A 307 -13.95 -4.14 -11.99
N PHE A 308 -13.94 -5.25 -11.25
CA PHE A 308 -13.72 -6.59 -11.82
C PHE A 308 -14.72 -6.99 -12.91
N GLU A 309 -15.98 -6.60 -12.80
CA GLU A 309 -16.98 -6.86 -13.85
C GLU A 309 -16.56 -6.22 -15.19
N GLU A 310 -16.27 -4.92 -15.17
CA GLU A 310 -15.83 -4.16 -16.34
C GLU A 310 -14.49 -4.67 -16.87
N PHE A 311 -13.52 -4.91 -15.99
CA PHE A 311 -12.22 -5.41 -16.40
C PHE A 311 -12.29 -6.83 -16.98
N ASN A 312 -13.13 -7.70 -16.44
CA ASN A 312 -13.35 -9.03 -17.02
C ASN A 312 -14.00 -8.94 -18.40
N GLN A 313 -14.92 -8.00 -18.61
CA GLN A 313 -15.51 -7.74 -19.92
C GLN A 313 -14.47 -7.19 -20.91
N TYR A 314 -13.58 -6.30 -20.46
CA TYR A 314 -12.44 -5.83 -21.24
C TYR A 314 -11.53 -6.98 -21.68
N LEU A 315 -11.09 -7.82 -20.74
CA LEU A 315 -10.22 -8.98 -21.02
C LEU A 315 -10.89 -9.96 -22.00
N THR A 316 -12.19 -10.20 -21.85
CA THR A 316 -12.95 -11.10 -22.73
C THR A 316 -13.02 -10.53 -24.14
N SER A 317 -13.27 -9.23 -24.26
CA SER A 317 -13.48 -8.58 -25.56
C SER A 317 -12.18 -8.28 -26.30
N ALA A 318 -11.14 -7.85 -25.59
CA ALA A 318 -9.87 -7.39 -26.17
C ALA A 318 -8.86 -8.52 -26.33
N LEU A 319 -8.83 -9.49 -25.40
CA LEU A 319 -7.80 -10.52 -25.33
C LEU A 319 -8.35 -11.95 -25.41
N ASN A 320 -9.69 -12.12 -25.44
CA ASN A 320 -10.36 -13.43 -25.45
C ASN A 320 -9.96 -14.32 -24.24
N ILE A 321 -9.81 -13.70 -23.07
CA ILE A 321 -9.48 -14.37 -21.80
C ILE A 321 -10.39 -13.86 -20.68
N THR A 322 -10.42 -14.59 -19.56
CA THR A 322 -11.20 -14.21 -18.37
C THR A 322 -10.29 -13.80 -17.23
N LEU A 323 -10.73 -12.82 -16.42
CA LEU A 323 -10.07 -12.36 -15.20
C LEU A 323 -9.70 -13.52 -14.25
N GLU A 324 -10.60 -14.49 -14.08
CA GLU A 324 -10.40 -15.63 -13.19
C GLU A 324 -9.15 -16.45 -13.58
N ASN A 325 -9.10 -16.92 -14.83
CA ASN A 325 -8.04 -17.81 -15.31
C ASN A 325 -6.70 -17.10 -15.55
N SER A 326 -6.71 -15.86 -16.05
CA SER A 326 -5.47 -15.17 -16.41
C SER A 326 -4.79 -14.53 -15.20
N ILE A 327 -5.56 -13.95 -14.26
CA ILE A 327 -5.00 -13.07 -13.22
C ILE A 327 -5.37 -13.56 -11.81
N LEU A 328 -6.64 -13.86 -11.51
CA LEU A 328 -7.07 -14.16 -10.14
C LEU A 328 -6.47 -15.46 -9.59
N LEU A 329 -6.21 -16.48 -10.41
CA LEU A 329 -5.51 -17.69 -9.97
C LEU A 329 -4.13 -17.35 -9.39
N GLN A 330 -3.36 -16.48 -10.05
CA GLN A 330 -2.06 -16.04 -9.58
C GLN A 330 -2.19 -15.16 -8.32
N ILE A 331 -3.14 -14.22 -8.28
CA ILE A 331 -3.43 -13.40 -7.09
C ILE A 331 -3.74 -14.29 -5.87
N LYS A 332 -4.62 -15.28 -6.01
CA LYS A 332 -4.98 -16.22 -4.95
C LYS A 332 -3.77 -17.01 -4.45
N HIS A 333 -2.94 -17.50 -5.38
CA HIS A 333 -1.70 -18.18 -5.05
C HIS A 333 -0.75 -17.28 -4.23
N ILE A 334 -0.51 -16.05 -4.70
CA ILE A 334 0.40 -15.10 -4.04
C ILE A 334 -0.09 -14.76 -2.63
N ILE A 335 -1.38 -14.44 -2.47
CA ILE A 335 -1.97 -14.11 -1.16
C ILE A 335 -1.78 -15.27 -0.17
N ARG A 336 -2.11 -16.50 -0.59
CA ARG A 336 -1.91 -17.70 0.24
C ARG A 336 -0.44 -17.88 0.60
N SER A 337 0.46 -17.80 -0.38
CA SER A 337 1.90 -17.97 -0.16
C SER A 337 2.43 -16.96 0.87
N CYS A 338 2.08 -15.68 0.75
CA CYS A 338 2.48 -14.65 1.71
C CYS A 338 1.93 -14.93 3.12
N LEU A 339 0.64 -15.17 3.27
CA LEU A 339 0.01 -15.29 4.58
C LEU A 339 0.38 -16.61 5.28
N MET A 340 0.44 -17.72 4.55
CA MET A 340 0.87 -19.01 5.10
C MET A 340 2.34 -18.97 5.57
N SER A 341 3.22 -18.20 4.89
CA SER A 341 4.62 -18.09 5.30
C SER A 341 4.82 -17.42 6.66
N VAL A 342 3.88 -16.55 7.09
CA VAL A 342 3.96 -15.80 8.34
C VAL A 342 3.04 -16.34 9.43
N GLU A 343 2.17 -17.31 9.11
CA GLU A 343 1.22 -17.91 10.06
C GLU A 343 1.86 -18.35 11.38
N PRO A 344 2.97 -19.13 11.38
CA PRO A 344 3.55 -19.60 12.64
C PRO A 344 4.05 -18.47 13.53
N ALA A 345 4.39 -17.32 12.95
CA ALA A 345 4.91 -16.16 13.67
C ALA A 345 3.81 -15.24 14.23
N ILE A 346 2.62 -15.22 13.62
CA ILE A 346 1.58 -14.23 13.95
C ILE A 346 0.23 -14.82 14.37
N SER A 347 0.02 -16.14 14.24
CA SER A 347 -1.25 -16.80 14.59
C SER A 347 -1.59 -16.63 16.07
N THR A 348 -2.85 -16.33 16.38
CA THR A 348 -3.34 -16.13 17.76
C THR A 348 -4.13 -17.32 18.31
N LYS A 349 -4.16 -18.45 17.59
CA LYS A 349 -4.99 -19.62 17.92
C LYS A 349 -4.88 -20.09 19.38
N HIS A 350 -3.69 -20.00 19.96
CA HIS A 350 -3.40 -20.44 21.33
C HIS A 350 -3.11 -19.29 22.31
N LEU A 351 -3.42 -18.05 21.93
CA LEU A 351 -3.19 -16.88 22.76
C LEU A 351 -4.43 -16.51 23.59
N PRO A 352 -4.26 -15.80 24.72
CA PRO A 352 -5.37 -15.33 25.56
C PRO A 352 -6.20 -14.21 24.91
N TYR A 353 -5.82 -13.77 23.72
CA TYR A 353 -6.55 -12.82 22.89
C TYR A 353 -6.59 -13.35 21.46
N GLN A 354 -7.52 -12.83 20.67
CA GLN A 354 -7.68 -13.19 19.27
C GLN A 354 -7.49 -11.96 18.38
N SER A 355 -6.96 -12.18 17.18
CA SER A 355 -6.76 -11.14 16.17
C SER A 355 -7.50 -11.48 14.88
N PHE A 356 -8.02 -10.46 14.22
CA PHE A 356 -8.33 -10.51 12.80
C PHE A 356 -7.75 -9.25 12.15
N GLN A 357 -7.45 -9.31 10.86
CA GLN A 357 -6.92 -8.15 10.15
C GLN A 357 -7.37 -8.12 8.69
N LEU A 358 -7.74 -6.93 8.23
CA LEU A 358 -7.97 -6.64 6.82
C LEU A 358 -6.68 -6.11 6.19
N PHE A 359 -6.27 -6.73 5.09
CA PHE A 359 -5.13 -6.35 4.28
C PHE A 359 -5.58 -5.87 2.89
N GLY A 360 -4.83 -4.93 2.32
CA GLY A 360 -4.94 -4.56 0.91
C GLY A 360 -3.70 -5.07 0.19
N PHE A 361 -3.87 -5.99 -0.76
CA PHE A 361 -2.77 -6.47 -1.60
C PHE A 361 -2.79 -5.70 -2.92
N ASP A 362 -1.61 -5.21 -3.32
CA ASP A 362 -1.42 -4.43 -4.54
C ASP A 362 -0.61 -5.23 -5.54
N PHE A 363 -1.17 -5.38 -6.75
CA PHE A 363 -0.57 -6.15 -7.83
C PHE A 363 -0.39 -5.33 -9.09
N MET A 364 0.66 -5.63 -9.84
CA MET A 364 0.80 -5.25 -11.24
C MET A 364 0.61 -6.48 -12.13
N VAL A 365 0.23 -6.26 -13.38
CA VAL A 365 0.17 -7.29 -14.42
C VAL A 365 1.08 -6.83 -15.57
N ASP A 366 1.92 -7.71 -16.08
CA ASP A 366 2.75 -7.42 -17.26
C ASP A 366 2.04 -7.81 -18.57
N GLU A 367 2.65 -7.46 -19.70
CA GLU A 367 2.11 -7.74 -21.03
C GLU A 367 1.92 -9.24 -21.34
N GLU A 368 2.60 -10.13 -20.59
CA GLU A 368 2.46 -11.58 -20.67
C GLU A 368 1.38 -12.13 -19.72
N LEU A 369 0.60 -11.25 -19.08
CA LEU A 369 -0.44 -11.58 -18.10
C LEU A 369 0.11 -12.23 -16.82
N LYS A 370 1.39 -12.06 -16.52
CA LYS A 370 1.97 -12.49 -15.25
C LYS A 370 1.71 -11.45 -14.18
N VAL A 371 1.31 -11.93 -13.00
CA VAL A 371 0.95 -11.09 -11.86
C VAL A 371 2.16 -10.93 -10.94
N TRP A 372 2.40 -9.67 -10.53
CA TRP A 372 3.49 -9.28 -9.65
C TRP A 372 2.96 -8.61 -8.40
N LEU A 373 3.35 -9.11 -7.22
CA LEU A 373 3.07 -8.44 -5.95
C LEU A 373 3.92 -7.17 -5.83
N ILE A 374 3.29 -6.04 -5.52
CA ILE A 374 3.97 -4.75 -5.33
C ILE A 374 4.13 -4.42 -3.85
N GLU A 375 3.05 -4.53 -3.09
CA GLU A 375 3.05 -4.32 -1.64
C GLU A 375 1.80 -4.91 -0.97
N VAL A 376 1.86 -4.98 0.37
CA VAL A 376 0.73 -5.37 1.23
C VAL A 376 0.49 -4.27 2.25
N ASN A 377 -0.68 -3.63 2.20
CA ASN A 377 -1.09 -2.60 3.14
C ASN A 377 -1.79 -3.23 4.35
N GLY A 378 -1.25 -3.03 5.56
CA GLY A 378 -1.85 -3.50 6.81
C GLY A 378 -3.03 -2.66 7.35
N ALA A 379 -3.35 -1.55 6.68
CA ALA A 379 -4.47 -0.66 7.03
C ALA A 379 -5.08 -0.04 5.75
N PRO A 380 -5.70 -0.86 4.89
CA PRO A 380 -6.22 -0.40 3.61
C PRO A 380 -7.46 0.48 3.78
N ALA A 381 -7.63 1.44 2.88
CA ALA A 381 -8.94 2.05 2.60
C ALA A 381 -9.73 1.16 1.63
N CYS A 382 -11.03 1.44 1.47
CA CYS A 382 -11.90 0.75 0.52
C CYS A 382 -12.41 1.75 -0.55
N ALA A 383 -12.74 1.26 -1.73
CA ALA A 383 -13.43 2.07 -2.73
C ALA A 383 -14.82 2.46 -2.21
N GLN A 384 -15.28 3.68 -2.52
CA GLN A 384 -16.49 4.25 -1.91
C GLN A 384 -17.71 3.34 -2.06
N LYS A 385 -17.87 2.72 -3.23
CA LYS A 385 -19.00 1.86 -3.58
C LYS A 385 -18.99 0.48 -2.91
N LEU A 386 -17.84 0.02 -2.44
CA LEU A 386 -17.65 -1.32 -1.88
C LEU A 386 -17.70 -1.35 -0.35
N TYR A 387 -17.68 -0.18 0.32
CA TYR A 387 -17.64 -0.08 1.78
C TYR A 387 -18.76 -0.86 2.48
N ALA A 388 -20.00 -0.73 2.01
CA ALA A 388 -21.16 -1.30 2.72
C ALA A 388 -21.06 -2.83 2.80
N GLU A 389 -20.80 -3.49 1.68
CA GLU A 389 -20.70 -4.95 1.60
C GLU A 389 -19.43 -5.47 2.29
N LEU A 390 -18.27 -4.83 2.05
CA LEU A 390 -17.02 -5.24 2.67
C LEU A 390 -17.09 -5.12 4.20
N CYS A 391 -17.58 -4.00 4.73
CA CYS A 391 -17.70 -3.80 6.17
C CYS A 391 -18.72 -4.76 6.80
N GLN A 392 -19.83 -5.04 6.13
CA GLN A 392 -20.80 -6.02 6.62
C GLN A 392 -20.18 -7.41 6.69
N GLY A 393 -19.48 -7.85 5.64
CA GLY A 393 -18.84 -9.16 5.67
C GLY A 393 -17.68 -9.28 6.67
N ILE A 394 -17.00 -8.18 7.02
CA ILE A 394 -16.07 -8.15 8.17
C ILE A 394 -16.82 -8.40 9.48
N VAL A 395 -17.97 -7.76 9.68
CA VAL A 395 -18.81 -8.00 10.87
C VAL A 395 -19.23 -9.47 10.90
N ASP A 396 -19.70 -10.02 9.79
CA ASP A 396 -20.22 -11.39 9.73
C ASP A 396 -19.11 -12.44 9.96
N ILE A 397 -17.98 -12.31 9.28
CA ILE A 397 -16.88 -13.30 9.32
C ILE A 397 -16.01 -13.15 10.56
N ALA A 398 -15.61 -11.92 10.92
CA ALA A 398 -14.53 -11.73 11.89
C ALA A 398 -15.01 -11.32 13.28
N ILE A 399 -16.22 -10.75 13.39
CA ILE A 399 -16.76 -10.26 14.67
C ILE A 399 -17.86 -11.21 15.18
N ALA A 400 -18.92 -11.41 14.39
CA ALA A 400 -20.09 -12.21 14.77
C ALA A 400 -19.75 -13.70 14.94
N SER A 401 -18.71 -14.21 14.27
CA SER A 401 -18.20 -15.57 14.48
C SER A 401 -17.68 -15.80 15.90
N VAL A 402 -17.20 -14.75 16.58
CA VAL A 402 -16.67 -14.80 17.95
C VAL A 402 -17.72 -14.31 18.95
N PHE A 403 -18.46 -13.28 18.57
CA PHE A 403 -19.48 -12.61 19.38
C PHE A 403 -20.83 -12.66 18.66
N PRO A 404 -21.50 -13.82 18.64
CA PRO A 404 -22.75 -13.97 17.90
C PRO A 404 -23.82 -13.02 18.47
N PRO A 405 -24.60 -12.34 17.60
CA PRO A 405 -25.69 -11.50 18.05
C PRO A 405 -26.78 -12.35 18.74
N PRO A 406 -27.49 -11.78 19.73
CA PRO A 406 -28.37 -12.54 20.62
C PRO A 406 -29.57 -13.23 19.93
N ASP A 407 -29.96 -12.78 18.74
CA ASP A 407 -31.21 -13.19 18.06
C ASP A 407 -31.00 -13.89 16.71
N VAL A 408 -29.79 -14.35 16.38
CA VAL A 408 -29.50 -15.02 15.10
C VAL A 408 -29.12 -16.48 15.33
N GLU A 409 -30.00 -17.40 14.94
CA GLU A 409 -29.63 -18.81 14.79
C GLU A 409 -28.51 -18.90 13.74
N GLN A 410 -27.37 -19.48 14.14
CA GLN A 410 -26.19 -19.62 13.29
C GLN A 410 -26.53 -20.52 12.09
N GLN A 411 -26.88 -19.93 10.96
CA GLN A 411 -26.70 -20.60 9.67
C GLN A 411 -25.27 -20.31 9.20
N PRO A 412 -24.42 -21.34 9.04
CA PRO A 412 -23.07 -21.18 8.52
C PRO A 412 -23.14 -20.99 7.00
N THR A 413 -23.70 -19.86 6.55
CA THR A 413 -23.52 -19.43 5.17
C THR A 413 -22.22 -18.65 5.09
N GLN A 414 -21.23 -19.15 4.34
CA GLN A 414 -20.14 -18.29 3.88
C GLN A 414 -20.79 -17.04 3.28
N PRO A 415 -20.46 -15.82 3.76
CA PRO A 415 -21.07 -14.65 3.17
C PRO A 415 -20.65 -14.63 1.71
N ALA A 416 -21.65 -14.53 0.83
CA ALA A 416 -21.52 -14.67 -0.61
C ALA A 416 -20.42 -13.78 -1.20
N ALA A 417 -20.04 -12.71 -0.50
CA ALA A 417 -19.07 -11.72 -0.92
C ALA A 417 -17.58 -12.12 -0.81
N PHE A 418 -17.25 -13.23 -0.14
CA PHE A 418 -15.86 -13.69 0.03
C PHE A 418 -15.59 -15.05 -0.61
N ILE A 419 -14.34 -15.24 -1.04
CA ILE A 419 -13.76 -16.49 -1.50
C ILE A 419 -12.79 -16.93 -0.40
N LYS A 420 -13.09 -18.06 0.26
CA LYS A 420 -12.14 -18.67 1.19
C LYS A 420 -10.99 -19.27 0.39
N LEU A 421 -9.75 -18.87 0.69
CA LEU A 421 -8.56 -19.30 -0.02
C LEU A 421 -7.95 -20.54 0.59
#